data_AF-A0A6L8RRU4-F1
#
_entry.id   AF-A0A6L8RRU4-F1
#
_cell.length_a   1.000
_cell.length_b   1.000
_cell.length_c   1.000
_cell.angle_alpha   90.00
_cell.angle_beta   90.00
_cell.angle_gamma   90.00
#
_symmetry.space_group_name_H-M   'P 1'
#
loop_
_entity.id
_entity.type
_entity.pdbx_description
1 polymer ?
#
loop_
_entity_poly.entity_id
_entity_poly.type
_entity_poly.pdbx_seq_one_letter_code
_entity_poly.pdbx_strand_id
1 'polypeptide(L)'
;MEELRDLEDVTVDASLPVEERVRSFADQIGDPYHFTTHGVEVRLSFAGQIPIEGAVARILGIDDAPLPLPEAAGASAGSAA
;
A
#
# COMPACT_ATOMS: atom_id res chain seq x y z
N MET A 1 12.55 4.85 -16.09
CA MET A 1 11.72 5.71 -15.23
C MET A 1 10.33 5.13 -15.35
N GLU A 2 9.81 4.54 -14.28
CA GLU A 2 8.41 4.09 -14.27
C GLU A 2 7.53 5.34 -14.34
N GLU A 3 6.62 5.35 -15.32
CA GLU A 3 5.73 6.48 -15.56
C GLU A 3 4.60 6.43 -14.53
N LEU A 4 4.52 7.46 -13.69
CA LEU A 4 3.50 7.54 -12.64
C LEU A 4 2.12 7.67 -13.29
N ARG A 5 1.21 6.76 -12.92
CA ARG A 5 -0.19 6.84 -13.36
C ARG A 5 -0.95 7.83 -12.51
N ASP A 6 -1.75 8.67 -13.15
CA ASP A 6 -2.76 9.46 -12.45
C ASP A 6 -4.00 8.60 -12.19
N LEU A 7 -4.46 8.59 -10.96
CA LEU A 7 -5.66 7.85 -10.55
C LEU A 7 -6.92 8.40 -11.25
N GLU A 8 -6.91 9.67 -11.70
CA GLU A 8 -8.00 10.24 -12.50
C GLU A 8 -8.14 9.58 -13.88
N ASP A 9 -7.07 8.95 -14.40
CA ASP A 9 -7.06 8.21 -15.66
C ASP A 9 -7.43 6.73 -15.49
N VAL A 10 -7.80 6.31 -14.28
CA VAL A 10 -8.21 4.93 -13.97
C VAL A 10 -9.72 4.88 -13.81
N THR A 11 -10.38 4.02 -14.58
CA THR A 11 -11.85 3.87 -14.52
C THR A 11 -12.22 2.44 -14.16
N VAL A 12 -13.16 2.28 -13.22
CA VAL A 12 -13.75 0.99 -12.86
C VAL A 12 -15.09 0.84 -13.57
N ASP A 13 -15.17 -0.07 -14.54
CA ASP A 13 -16.42 -0.39 -15.22
C ASP A 13 -17.32 -1.25 -14.33
N ALA A 14 -18.36 -0.64 -13.76
CA ALA A 14 -19.30 -1.31 -12.87
C ALA A 14 -20.18 -2.36 -13.57
N SER A 15 -20.20 -2.42 -14.90
CA SER A 15 -20.94 -3.42 -15.66
C SER A 15 -20.27 -4.80 -15.68
N LEU A 16 -18.97 -4.86 -15.39
CA LEU A 16 -18.19 -6.11 -15.39
C LEU A 16 -18.31 -6.87 -14.06
N PRO A 17 -18.11 -8.20 -14.08
CA PRO A 17 -17.96 -9.02 -12.86
C PRO A 17 -16.83 -8.52 -11.96
N VAL A 18 -16.93 -8.81 -10.66
CA VAL A 18 -15.96 -8.32 -9.65
C VAL A 18 -14.52 -8.69 -10.01
N GLU A 19 -14.25 -9.94 -10.37
CA GLU A 19 -12.87 -10.36 -10.68
C GLU A 19 -12.29 -9.62 -11.89
N GLU A 20 -13.10 -9.35 -12.92
CA GLU A 20 -12.67 -8.60 -14.10
C GLU A 20 -12.41 -7.14 -13.79
N ARG A 21 -13.23 -6.52 -12.93
CA ARG A 21 -13.00 -5.15 -12.45
C ARG A 21 -11.68 -5.03 -11.70
N VAL A 22 -11.40 -5.97 -10.79
CA VAL A 22 -10.16 -5.97 -10.01
C VAL A 22 -8.94 -6.15 -10.92
N ARG A 23 -9.01 -7.08 -11.87
CA ARG A 23 -7.94 -7.29 -12.86
C ARG A 23 -7.72 -6.04 -13.71
N SER A 24 -8.78 -5.50 -14.30
CA SER A 24 -8.70 -4.30 -15.13
C SER A 24 -8.15 -3.10 -14.36
N PHE A 25 -8.55 -2.92 -13.10
CA PHE A 25 -8.02 -1.87 -12.24
C PHE A 25 -6.52 -2.04 -11.98
N ALA A 26 -6.07 -3.25 -11.66
CA ALA A 26 -4.66 -3.54 -11.42
C ALA A 26 -3.80 -3.28 -12.67
N ASP A 27 -4.29 -3.69 -13.84
CA ASP A 27 -3.61 -3.44 -15.12
C ASP A 27 -3.54 -1.94 -15.45
N GLN A 28 -4.60 -1.18 -15.14
CA GLN A 28 -4.66 0.26 -15.36
C GLN A 28 -3.77 1.07 -14.42
N ILE A 29 -3.66 0.69 -13.14
CA ILE A 29 -2.91 1.47 -12.15
C ILE A 29 -1.41 1.17 -12.18
N GLY A 30 -1.01 -0.05 -12.58
CA GLY A 30 0.38 -0.46 -12.59
C GLY A 30 0.90 -0.67 -11.16
N ASP A 31 1.52 0.35 -10.56
CA ASP A 31 1.96 0.32 -9.17
C ASP A 31 0.92 0.96 -8.24
N PRO A 32 0.16 0.17 -7.46
CA PRO A 32 -0.83 0.70 -6.52
C PRO A 32 -0.20 1.43 -5.32
N TYR A 33 1.12 1.35 -5.13
CA TYR A 33 1.85 2.02 -4.05
C TYR A 33 2.53 3.31 -4.50
N HIS A 34 2.53 3.64 -5.80
CA HIS A 34 3.16 4.85 -6.32
C HIS A 34 2.38 5.40 -7.52
N PHE A 35 1.61 6.48 -7.28
CA PHE A 35 0.72 7.08 -8.28
C PHE A 35 0.53 8.59 -8.03
N THR A 36 -0.07 9.31 -8.98
CA THR A 36 -0.50 10.70 -8.78
C THR A 36 -2.01 10.82 -8.67
N THR A 37 -2.50 11.85 -8.00
CA THR A 37 -3.92 12.22 -8.05
C THR A 37 -4.06 13.73 -7.90
N HIS A 38 -4.77 14.37 -8.83
CA HIS A 38 -5.01 15.82 -8.82
C HIS A 38 -3.70 16.64 -8.67
N GLY A 39 -2.60 16.18 -9.28
CA GLY A 39 -1.29 16.82 -9.20
C GLY A 39 -0.50 16.56 -7.91
N VAL A 40 -0.97 15.66 -7.03
CA VAL A 40 -0.25 15.22 -5.82
C VAL A 40 0.33 13.83 -6.05
N GLU A 41 1.65 13.69 -5.89
CA GLU A 41 2.32 12.39 -5.89
C GLU A 41 2.09 11.67 -4.55
N VAL A 42 1.58 10.44 -4.61
CA VAL A 42 1.33 9.57 -3.47
C VAL A 42 2.26 8.39 -3.55
N ARG A 43 3.09 8.22 -2.51
CA ARG A 43 3.91 7.03 -2.32
C ARG A 43 3.58 6.36 -1.00
N LEU A 44 3.11 5.13 -1.09
CA LEU A 44 2.87 4.26 0.04
C LEU A 44 4.10 3.38 0.24
N SER A 45 4.63 3.41 1.45
CA SER A 45 5.67 2.50 1.87
C SER A 45 5.27 1.95 3.22
N PHE A 46 5.37 0.63 3.39
CA PHE A 46 5.17 0.03 4.69
C PHE A 46 6.36 0.38 5.59
N ALA A 47 6.14 1.24 6.59
CA ALA A 47 7.03 1.41 7.73
C ALA A 47 6.78 0.28 8.74
N GLY A 48 6.96 -0.97 8.31
CA GLY A 48 6.57 -2.15 9.09
C GLY A 48 7.73 -2.80 9.81
N GLN A 49 7.58 -3.05 11.12
CA GLN A 49 8.40 -4.00 11.89
C GLN A 49 7.98 -5.47 11.66
N ILE A 50 6.84 -5.68 10.99
CA ILE A 50 6.26 -7.00 10.70
C ILE A 50 5.80 -7.08 9.23
N PRO A 51 5.83 -8.28 8.61
CA PRO A 51 5.40 -8.50 7.23
C PRO A 51 3.88 -8.29 7.06
N ILE A 52 3.44 -7.97 5.84
CA ILE A 52 2.05 -7.61 5.52
C ILE A 52 1.07 -8.75 5.83
N GLU A 53 1.49 -10.00 5.65
CA GLU A 53 0.74 -11.20 6.00
C GLU A 53 0.39 -11.22 7.50
N GLY A 54 1.36 -10.82 8.35
CA GLY A 54 1.16 -10.70 9.78
C GLY A 54 0.27 -9.50 10.16
N ALA A 55 0.25 -8.43 9.37
CA ALA A 55 -0.69 -7.33 9.59
C ALA A 55 -2.13 -7.73 9.19
N VAL A 56 -2.28 -8.46 8.09
CA VAL A 56 -3.57 -8.94 7.57
C VAL A 56 -4.20 -9.97 8.51
N ALA A 57 -3.41 -10.95 8.98
CA ALA A 57 -3.90 -11.97 9.90
C ALA A 57 -4.37 -11.36 11.24
N ARG A 58 -3.72 -10.29 11.72
CA ARG A 58 -4.20 -9.48 12.87
C ARG A 58 -5.55 -8.83 12.63
N ILE A 59 -5.74 -8.17 11.49
CA ILE A 59 -7.01 -7.47 11.17
C ILE A 59 -8.16 -8.48 11.04
N LEU A 60 -7.87 -9.65 10.47
CA LEU A 60 -8.85 -10.70 10.25
C LEU A 60 -9.09 -11.58 11.49
N GLY A 61 -8.31 -11.40 12.57
CA GLY A 61 -8.42 -12.20 13.80
C GLY A 61 -8.03 -13.66 13.62
N ILE A 62 -7.09 -13.94 12.70
CA ILE A 62 -6.64 -15.31 12.34
C ILE A 62 -5.36 -15.67 13.12
N ASP A 63 -4.73 -14.72 13.82
CA ASP A 63 -3.52 -14.95 14.62
C ASP A 63 -3.80 -15.32 16.09
N ASP A 64 -3.11 -16.36 16.59
CA ASP A 64 -3.01 -16.73 18.03
C ASP A 64 -1.73 -16.16 18.69
N ALA A 65 -0.89 -15.45 17.91
CA ALA A 65 0.40 -14.96 18.39
C ALA A 65 0.23 -13.69 19.24
N PRO A 66 0.83 -13.62 20.45
CA PRO A 66 0.78 -12.42 21.28
C PRO A 66 1.44 -11.24 20.57
N LEU A 67 0.84 -10.06 20.74
CA LEU A 67 1.34 -8.82 20.15
C LEU A 67 2.81 -8.60 20.53
N PRO A 68 3.74 -8.41 19.56
CA PRO A 68 5.08 -7.97 19.87
C PRO A 68 4.97 -6.58 20.50
N LEU A 69 5.61 -6.42 21.65
CA LEU A 69 5.72 -5.14 22.31
C LEU A 69 6.43 -4.17 21.36
N PRO A 70 5.98 -2.91 21.24
CA PRO A 70 6.71 -1.93 20.46
C PRO A 70 8.10 -1.76 21.07
N GLU A 71 9.13 -2.27 20.39
CA GLU A 71 10.51 -1.91 20.70
C GLU A 71 10.62 -0.41 20.44
N ALA A 72 11.00 0.34 21.50
CA ALA A 72 11.07 1.79 21.50
C ALA A 72 11.73 2.27 20.20
N ALA A 73 11.01 3.10 19.43
CA ALA A 73 11.51 3.72 18.22
C ALA A 73 12.86 4.39 18.51
N GLY A 74 13.93 3.67 18.15
CA GLY A 74 15.31 4.07 18.40
C GLY A 74 15.70 5.16 17.40
N ALA A 75 15.73 6.39 17.91
CA ALA A 75 16.59 7.50 17.53
C ALA A 75 16.87 7.70 16.03
N SER A 76 16.25 8.74 15.48
CA SER A 76 16.81 9.50 14.36
C SER A 76 18.24 9.96 14.72
N ALA A 77 19.26 9.34 14.12
CA ALA A 77 20.58 9.94 14.03
C ALA A 77 20.58 10.92 12.86
N GLY A 78 20.15 12.15 13.13
CA GLY A 78 20.55 13.29 12.30
C GLY A 78 22.05 13.51 12.50
N SER A 79 22.87 13.07 11.55
CA SER A 79 24.28 13.48 11.49
C SER A 79 24.34 14.84 10.80
N ALA A 80 24.58 15.86 11.61
CA ALA A 80 25.16 17.11 11.14
C ALA A 80 26.65 16.88 10.84
N ALA A 81 27.06 17.15 9.60
CA ALA A 81 28.38 17.65 9.22
C ALA A 81 28.34 18.14 7.76
#